data_AF-A0A6B3LEM8-F1
#
_entry.id   AF-A0A6B3LEM8-F1
#
_cell.length_a   1.000
_cell.length_b   1.000
_cell.length_c   1.000
_cell.angle_alpha   90.00
_cell.angle_beta   90.00
_cell.angle_gamma   90.00
#
_symmetry.space_group_name_H-M   'P 1'
#
loop_
_entity.id
_entity.type
_entity.pdbx_description
1 polymer ?
#
loop_
_entity_poly.entity_id
_entity_poly.type
_entity_poly.pdbx_seq_one_letter_code
_entity_poly.pdbx_strand_id
1 'polypeptide(L)'
;MKVISFLILVWLQCASLWAAEVDVYLMAGQSNMQGLGKVDQLSPQRIDRVQHCYYWNGSAFEVLIPGETKTSRSVAEFGPELGFASVMATSERPVYLVKYFASGMPLHHGWHGGTWLGGPAVPGRTNFYPGGSVPKLLQKGS
;
A
#
# COMPACT_ATOMS: atom_id res chain seq x y z
N MET A 1 11.84 -5.32 -51.61
CA MET A 1 10.93 -4.27 -51.08
C MET A 1 10.06 -4.75 -49.90
N LYS A 2 9.45 -5.94 -49.94
CA LYS A 2 8.61 -6.44 -48.82
C LYS A 2 9.35 -6.70 -47.49
N VAL A 3 10.62 -7.11 -47.53
CA VAL A 3 11.42 -7.42 -46.33
C VAL A 3 11.82 -6.16 -45.54
N ILE A 4 12.11 -5.07 -46.25
CA ILE A 4 12.47 -3.77 -45.64
C ILE A 4 11.24 -3.14 -44.96
N SER A 5 10.05 -3.25 -45.58
CA SER A 5 8.79 -2.80 -44.94
C SER A 5 8.44 -3.58 -43.67
N PHE A 6 8.77 -4.88 -43.60
CA PHE A 6 8.50 -5.69 -42.42
C PHE A 6 9.40 -5.32 -41.24
N LEU A 7 10.68 -5.01 -41.49
CA LEU A 7 11.64 -4.59 -40.47
C LEU A 7 11.30 -3.21 -39.87
N ILE A 8 10.79 -2.28 -40.68
CA ILE A 8 10.35 -0.95 -40.20
C ILE A 8 9.11 -1.06 -39.31
N LEU A 9 8.18 -1.97 -39.63
CA LEU A 9 6.99 -2.22 -38.81
C LEU A 9 7.31 -2.85 -37.44
N VAL A 10 8.31 -3.74 -37.39
CA VAL A 10 8.78 -4.34 -36.13
C VAL A 10 9.53 -3.32 -35.26
N TRP A 11 10.30 -2.41 -35.86
CA TRP A 11 10.98 -1.33 -35.14
C TRP A 11 10.03 -0.27 -34.57
N LEU A 12 8.93 0.06 -35.26
CA LEU A 12 7.92 0.98 -34.73
C LEU A 12 7.13 0.41 -33.55
N GLN A 13 6.99 -0.91 -33.44
CA GLN A 13 6.27 -1.52 -32.32
C GLN A 13 7.10 -1.59 -31.02
N CYS A 14 8.44 -1.60 -31.12
CA CYS A 14 9.31 -1.60 -29.93
C CYS A 14 9.41 -0.22 -29.25
N ALA A 15 9.06 0.88 -29.92
CA ALA A 15 9.23 2.23 -29.37
C ALA A 15 8.17 2.64 -28.33
N SER A 16 7.16 1.81 -28.07
CA SER A 16 5.96 2.20 -27.31
C SER A 16 5.77 1.49 -25.96
N LEU A 17 6.77 0.75 -25.47
CA LEU A 17 6.71 0.06 -24.17
C LEU A 17 7.65 0.71 -23.13
N TRP A 18 7.66 2.03 -23.07
CA TRP A 18 8.14 2.71 -21.87
C TRP A 18 6.98 2.87 -20.90
N ALA A 19 7.00 2.08 -19.84
CA ALA A 19 6.14 2.32 -18.69
C ALA A 19 6.49 3.70 -18.13
N ALA A 20 5.48 4.54 -17.91
CA ALA A 20 5.68 5.83 -17.28
C ALA A 20 6.28 5.64 -15.89
N GLU A 21 7.25 6.47 -15.53
CA GLU A 21 7.76 6.54 -14.16
C GLU A 21 6.64 7.01 -13.22
N VAL A 22 6.55 6.40 -12.04
CA VAL A 22 5.51 6.69 -11.06
C VAL A 22 6.09 6.79 -9.66
N ASP A 23 5.50 7.63 -8.82
CA ASP A 23 5.89 7.76 -7.43
C ASP A 23 5.19 6.70 -6.57
N VAL A 24 5.98 5.79 -5.99
CA VAL A 24 5.48 4.74 -5.08
C VAL A 24 5.86 5.09 -3.64
N TYR A 25 4.87 5.12 -2.75
CA TYR A 25 5.07 5.40 -1.32
C TYR A 25 4.72 4.19 -0.47
N LEU A 26 5.66 3.80 0.39
CA LEU A 26 5.44 2.78 1.42
C LEU A 26 4.97 3.45 2.71
N MET A 27 3.77 3.07 3.16
CA MET A 27 3.17 3.56 4.40
C MET A 27 3.17 2.44 5.44
N ALA A 28 3.94 2.59 6.51
CA ALA A 28 4.10 1.57 7.54
C ALA A 28 3.83 2.10 8.96
N GLY A 29 3.20 1.31 9.82
CA GLY A 29 3.01 1.68 11.23
C GLY A 29 2.04 0.80 12.02
N GLN A 30 1.50 1.35 13.12
CA GLN A 30 0.57 0.70 14.05
C GLN A 30 -0.90 1.10 13.78
N SER A 31 -1.72 1.20 14.83
CA SER A 31 -3.13 1.57 14.80
C SER A 31 -3.40 2.91 14.14
N ASN A 32 -2.53 3.90 14.34
CA ASN A 32 -2.71 5.21 13.70
C ASN A 32 -2.43 5.17 12.19
N MET A 33 -1.52 4.29 11.75
CA MET A 33 -1.30 4.05 10.31
C MET A 33 -2.42 3.22 9.72
N GLN A 34 -2.87 2.17 10.42
CA GLN A 34 -4.05 1.41 10.04
C GLN A 34 -5.23 2.36 9.77
N GLY A 35 -5.48 3.25 10.73
CA GLY A 35 -6.56 4.23 10.65
C GLY A 35 -7.91 3.62 11.02
N LEU A 36 -8.68 4.37 11.79
CA LEU A 36 -10.06 4.04 12.18
C LEU A 36 -11.01 5.21 11.87
N GLY A 37 -10.58 6.15 11.02
CA GLY A 37 -11.44 7.24 10.55
C GLY A 37 -12.59 6.66 9.74
N LYS A 38 -13.78 7.25 9.85
CA LYS A 38 -14.99 6.71 9.23
C LYS A 38 -15.34 7.47 7.96
N VAL A 39 -15.51 6.74 6.85
CA VAL A 39 -15.77 7.35 5.53
C VAL A 39 -17.05 8.18 5.54
N ASP A 40 -18.08 7.77 6.30
CA ASP A 40 -19.33 8.51 6.46
C ASP A 40 -19.19 9.87 7.18
N GLN A 41 -18.04 10.13 7.81
CA GLN A 41 -17.69 11.42 8.43
C GLN A 41 -16.92 12.33 7.47
N LEU A 42 -16.60 11.88 6.25
CA LEU A 42 -15.99 12.70 5.23
C LEU A 42 -17.06 13.52 4.51
N SER A 43 -16.79 14.81 4.29
CA SER A 43 -17.62 15.59 3.37
C SER A 43 -17.37 15.12 1.93
N PRO A 44 -18.34 15.28 1.01
CA PRO A 44 -18.15 14.92 -0.40
C PRO A 44 -16.89 15.55 -1.01
N GLN A 45 -16.60 16.81 -0.66
CA GLN A 45 -15.42 17.52 -1.15
C GLN A 45 -14.09 16.88 -0.70
N ARG A 46 -14.07 16.15 0.43
CA ARG A 46 -12.88 15.42 0.87
C ARG A 46 -12.69 14.12 0.11
N ILE A 47 -13.80 13.46 -0.24
CA ILE A 47 -13.78 12.26 -1.08
C ILE A 47 -13.27 12.63 -2.48
N ASP A 48 -13.81 13.69 -3.07
CA ASP A 48 -13.45 14.14 -4.42
C ASP A 48 -11.99 14.57 -4.56
N ARG A 49 -11.31 14.91 -3.47
CA ARG A 49 -9.88 15.26 -3.50
C ARG A 49 -8.96 14.04 -3.61
N VAL A 50 -9.47 12.83 -3.36
CA VAL A 50 -8.69 11.60 -3.50
C VAL A 50 -8.84 11.12 -4.95
N GLN A 51 -8.08 11.75 -5.84
CA GLN A 51 -8.01 11.40 -7.26
C GLN A 51 -6.58 11.06 -7.65
N HIS A 52 -6.40 10.36 -8.77
CA HIS A 52 -5.08 10.00 -9.31
C HIS A 52 -4.18 9.24 -8.33
N CYS A 53 -4.80 8.55 -7.37
CA CYS A 53 -4.11 7.72 -6.39
C CYS A 53 -4.48 6.26 -6.61
N TYR A 54 -3.48 5.39 -6.50
CA TYR A 54 -3.61 3.95 -6.66
C TYR A 54 -3.17 3.24 -5.39
N TYR A 55 -3.79 2.11 -5.07
CA TYR A 55 -3.55 1.36 -3.85
C TYR A 55 -3.22 -0.10 -4.16
N TRP A 56 -2.18 -0.64 -3.52
CA TRP A 56 -1.80 -2.04 -3.63
C TRP A 56 -2.70 -2.92 -2.76
N ASN A 57 -3.53 -3.76 -3.39
CA ASN A 57 -4.45 -4.66 -2.68
C ASN A 57 -3.82 -6.01 -2.28
N GLY A 58 -2.53 -6.22 -2.57
CA GLY A 58 -1.83 -7.49 -2.35
C GLY A 58 -1.50 -8.26 -3.63
N SER A 59 -2.18 -7.95 -4.75
CA SER A 59 -1.95 -8.59 -6.05
C SER A 59 -1.77 -7.61 -7.19
N ALA A 60 -2.49 -6.48 -7.17
CA ALA A 60 -2.42 -5.43 -8.17
C ALA A 60 -2.64 -4.05 -7.54
N PHE A 61 -2.27 -3.02 -8.30
CA PHE A 61 -2.69 -1.65 -8.00
C PHE A 61 -4.09 -1.41 -8.56
N GLU A 62 -4.98 -0.87 -7.73
CA GLU A 62 -6.32 -0.42 -8.12
C GLU A 62 -6.47 1.07 -7.83
N VAL A 63 -7.45 1.73 -8.44
CA VAL A 63 -7.76 3.13 -8.12
C VAL A 63 -8.24 3.21 -6.67
N LEU A 64 -7.68 4.16 -5.91
CA LEU A 64 -8.10 4.41 -4.53
C LEU A 64 -9.40 5.19 -4.51
N ILE A 65 -10.50 4.53 -4.14
CA ILE A 65 -11.83 5.13 -4.02
C ILE A 65 -12.28 5.02 -2.56
N PRO A 66 -12.40 6.15 -1.81
CA PRO A 66 -12.89 6.13 -0.44
C PRO A 66 -14.28 5.48 -0.33
N GLY A 67 -14.43 4.47 0.54
CA GLY A 67 -15.68 3.72 0.70
C GLY A 67 -15.79 2.44 -0.12
N GLU A 68 -14.91 2.25 -1.11
CA GLU A 68 -14.87 1.05 -1.97
C GLU A 68 -13.56 0.29 -1.81
N THR A 69 -12.43 1.01 -1.88
CA THR A 69 -11.09 0.44 -1.70
C THR A 69 -10.83 0.15 -0.23
N LYS A 70 -10.44 -1.09 0.09
CA LYS A 70 -10.13 -1.50 1.46
C LYS A 70 -8.71 -1.11 1.85
N THR A 71 -8.54 0.06 2.48
CA THR A 71 -7.24 0.55 2.97
C THR A 71 -6.99 0.31 4.47
N SER A 72 -8.01 -0.13 5.20
CA SER A 72 -7.96 -0.47 6.63
C SER A 72 -8.67 -1.81 6.90
N ARG A 73 -9.30 -1.99 8.07
CA ARG A 73 -10.01 -3.24 8.43
C ARG A 73 -11.27 -3.47 7.60
N SER A 74 -11.93 -2.40 7.16
CA SER A 74 -13.10 -2.44 6.27
C SER A 74 -13.02 -1.29 5.26
N VAL A 75 -13.88 -1.34 4.25
CA VAL A 75 -14.01 -0.26 3.24
C VAL A 75 -14.59 1.03 3.82
N ALA A 76 -15.26 0.94 4.98
CA ALA A 76 -15.83 2.10 5.69
C ALA A 76 -14.81 2.81 6.60
N GLU A 77 -13.57 2.30 6.69
CA GLU A 77 -12.51 2.85 7.52
C GLU A 77 -11.33 3.33 6.69
N PHE A 78 -10.69 4.41 7.14
CA PHE A 78 -9.52 4.98 6.49
C PHE A 78 -8.47 5.47 7.51
N GLY A 79 -7.25 5.65 7.02
CA GLY A 79 -6.11 6.20 7.75
C GLY A 79 -5.49 7.43 7.08
N PRO A 80 -4.21 7.73 7.37
CA PRO A 80 -3.56 8.92 6.85
C PRO A 80 -3.40 8.92 5.32
N GLU A 81 -3.58 7.77 4.65
CA GLU A 81 -3.45 7.63 3.20
C GLU A 81 -4.38 8.58 2.43
N LEU A 82 -5.60 8.84 2.90
CA LEU A 82 -6.52 9.74 2.17
C LEU A 82 -6.04 11.19 2.24
N GLY A 83 -5.59 11.62 3.42
CA GLY A 83 -5.01 12.96 3.61
C GLY A 83 -3.75 13.15 2.77
N PHE A 84 -2.86 12.15 2.77
CA PHE A 84 -1.66 12.14 1.94
C PHE A 84 -1.99 12.20 0.45
N ALA A 85 -2.86 11.31 -0.04
CA ALA A 85 -3.28 11.26 -1.43
C ALA A 85 -3.90 12.58 -1.88
N SER A 86 -4.76 13.20 -1.06
CA SER A 86 -5.42 14.47 -1.39
C SER A 86 -4.49 15.67 -1.60
N VAL A 87 -3.24 15.57 -1.15
CA VAL A 87 -2.24 16.63 -1.30
C VAL A 87 -1.20 16.27 -2.35
N MET A 88 -0.82 14.99 -2.42
CA MET A 88 0.31 14.54 -3.22
C MET A 88 -0.06 14.09 -4.63
N ALA A 89 -1.27 13.54 -4.82
CA ALA A 89 -1.68 12.98 -6.09
C ALA A 89 -2.28 14.06 -7.00
N THR A 90 -1.77 14.15 -8.23
CA THR A 90 -2.34 14.99 -9.29
C THR A 90 -2.40 14.21 -10.60
N SER A 91 -3.08 14.75 -11.60
CA SER A 91 -3.13 14.15 -12.94
C SER A 91 -1.75 14.01 -13.59
N GLU A 92 -0.83 14.93 -13.28
CA GLU A 92 0.56 14.91 -13.77
C GLU A 92 1.49 14.03 -12.93
N ARG A 93 1.14 13.84 -11.65
CA ARG A 93 1.91 13.06 -10.67
C ARG A 93 0.99 12.08 -9.96
N PRO A 94 0.63 10.97 -10.61
CA PRO A 94 -0.15 9.93 -9.95
C PRO A 94 0.68 9.26 -8.86
N VAL A 95 0.01 8.95 -7.75
CA VAL A 95 0.65 8.37 -6.55
C VAL A 95 0.22 6.92 -6.38
N TYR A 96 1.17 6.04 -6.09
CA TYR A 96 0.93 4.62 -5.86
C TYR A 96 1.28 4.28 -4.42
N LEU A 97 0.32 3.74 -3.67
CA LEU A 97 0.46 3.48 -2.24
C LEU A 97 0.58 1.98 -1.97
N VAL A 98 1.59 1.61 -1.21
CA VAL A 98 1.71 0.31 -0.56
C VAL A 98 1.59 0.53 0.93
N LYS A 99 0.56 -0.01 1.56
CA LYS A 99 0.29 0.21 2.99
C LYS A 99 0.41 -1.08 3.78
N TYR A 100 1.19 -1.04 4.85
CA TYR A 100 1.34 -2.12 5.83
C TYR A 100 1.10 -1.58 7.24
N PHE A 101 0.35 -2.32 8.05
CA PHE A 101 0.15 -1.96 9.44
C PHE A 101 0.11 -3.19 10.35
N ALA A 102 0.66 -3.05 11.55
CA ALA A 102 0.60 -4.07 12.59
C ALA A 102 0.17 -3.44 13.92
N SER A 103 -1.14 -3.23 14.06
CA SER A 103 -1.74 -2.59 15.24
C SER A 103 -1.55 -3.41 16.51
N GLY A 104 -1.25 -2.74 17.62
CA GLY A 104 -1.01 -3.38 18.92
C GLY A 104 0.34 -4.07 19.06
N MET A 105 1.18 -4.07 18.01
CA MET A 105 2.53 -4.64 18.08
C MET A 105 3.51 -3.60 18.60
N PRO A 106 4.20 -3.80 19.73
CA PRO A 106 5.23 -2.87 20.18
C PRO A 106 6.42 -2.87 19.22
N LEU A 107 7.10 -1.73 19.11
CA LEU A 107 8.28 -1.63 18.24
C LEU A 107 9.43 -2.46 18.80
N HIS A 108 9.78 -2.29 20.07
CA HIS A 108 11.00 -2.83 20.64
C HIS A 108 10.96 -4.35 20.86
N HIS A 109 12.03 -5.06 20.48
CA HIS A 109 12.08 -6.53 20.49
C HIS A 109 11.90 -7.14 21.88
N GLY A 110 12.31 -6.44 22.94
CA GLY A 110 12.10 -6.84 24.34
C GLY A 110 10.64 -6.80 24.80
N TRP A 111 9.71 -6.28 24.01
CA TRP A 111 8.28 -6.32 24.32
C TRP A 111 7.59 -7.50 23.63
N HIS A 112 6.58 -8.05 24.29
CA HIS A 112 5.70 -9.09 23.77
C HIS A 112 4.27 -8.85 24.23
N GLY A 113 3.35 -8.53 23.32
CA GLY A 113 1.93 -8.39 23.63
C GLY A 113 1.62 -7.36 24.74
N GLY A 114 2.43 -6.31 24.86
CA GLY A 114 2.27 -5.28 25.90
C GLY A 114 2.98 -5.56 27.23
N THR A 115 3.83 -6.60 27.29
CA THR A 115 4.67 -6.91 28.47
C THR A 115 6.16 -6.79 28.12
N TRP A 116 6.97 -6.21 29.01
CA TRP A 116 8.43 -6.21 28.89
C TRP A 116 9.01 -7.56 29.34
N LEU A 117 9.62 -8.27 28.41
CA LEU A 117 10.36 -9.53 28.67
C LEU A 117 11.88 -9.34 28.61
N GLY A 118 12.36 -8.28 27.96
CA GLY A 118 13.78 -8.01 27.77
C GLY A 118 14.50 -9.04 26.88
N GLY A 119 15.84 -8.97 26.91
CA GLY A 119 16.73 -9.88 26.16
C GLY A 119 16.73 -9.66 24.63
N PRO A 120 17.52 -10.44 23.87
CA PRO A 120 17.63 -10.32 22.42
C PRO A 120 16.30 -10.63 21.70
N ALA A 121 16.21 -10.33 20.40
CA ALA A 121 15.06 -10.70 19.59
C ALA A 121 14.96 -12.23 19.43
N VAL A 122 13.77 -12.81 19.66
CA VAL A 122 13.54 -14.26 19.56
C VAL A 122 12.23 -14.58 18.80
N PRO A 123 12.14 -15.76 18.14
CA PRO A 123 10.95 -16.26 17.46
C PRO A 123 9.63 -16.13 18.23
N GLY A 124 8.54 -15.89 17.51
CA GLY A 124 7.19 -15.95 18.04
C GLY A 124 6.79 -14.76 18.92
N ARG A 125 7.60 -13.69 18.97
CA ARG A 125 7.20 -12.48 19.68
C ARG A 125 6.18 -11.65 18.89
N THR A 126 5.08 -11.34 19.55
CA THR A 126 4.11 -10.28 19.20
C THR A 126 4.75 -8.89 19.35
N ASN A 127 5.61 -8.52 18.40
CA ASN A 127 6.23 -7.21 18.23
C ASN A 127 6.59 -6.98 16.73
N PHE A 128 7.11 -5.80 16.39
CA PHE A 128 7.47 -5.47 15.01
C PHE A 128 8.75 -6.16 14.50
N TYR A 129 9.65 -6.56 15.40
CA TYR A 129 10.89 -7.20 14.98
C TYR A 129 10.64 -8.69 14.73
N PRO A 130 11.00 -9.21 13.56
CA PRO A 130 11.05 -10.64 13.36
C PRO A 130 12.23 -11.21 14.16
N GLY A 131 12.03 -11.52 15.43
CA GLY A 131 12.77 -12.63 16.01
C GLY A 131 12.28 -13.88 15.27
N GLY A 132 13.19 -14.63 14.65
CA GLY A 132 12.93 -15.50 13.49
C GLY A 132 11.53 -16.14 13.38
N SER A 133 10.67 -15.55 12.56
CA SER A 133 9.88 -16.27 11.56
C SER A 133 9.16 -15.26 10.65
N VAL A 134 9.26 -15.49 9.35
CA VAL A 134 8.32 -15.01 8.33
C VAL A 134 7.96 -16.28 7.55
N PRO A 135 6.68 -16.58 7.22
CA PRO A 135 5.41 -16.15 7.83
C PRO A 135 4.30 -17.24 7.84
N LYS A 136 3.22 -17.05 8.64
CA LYS A 136 1.92 -17.76 8.41
C LYS A 136 1.13 -17.22 7.21
N LEU A 137 1.51 -16.05 6.68
CA LEU A 137 0.91 -15.45 5.47
C LEU A 137 1.33 -16.15 4.16
N LEU A 138 2.17 -17.19 4.21
CA LEU A 138 2.45 -18.10 3.08
C LEU A 138 1.77 -19.48 3.23
N GLN A 139 0.84 -19.65 4.18
CA GLN A 139 0.17 -20.94 4.46
C GLN A 139 -1.35 -20.99 4.23
N LYS A 140 -1.95 -20.02 3.53
CA LYS A 140 -3.35 -20.19 3.06
C LYS A 140 -3.45 -19.99 1.56
N GLY A 141 -3.19 -21.10 0.87
CA GLY A 141 -3.29 -21.29 -0.57
C GLY A 141 -2.99 -22.75 -0.94
N SER A 142 -3.77 -23.68 -0.38
CA SER A 142 -3.99 -25.06 -0.85
C SER A 142 -5.11 -25.68 -0.02
#